data_AF-A0A534T559-F1
#
_entry.id   AF-A0A534T559-F1
#
_cell.length_a   1.000
_cell.length_b   1.000
_cell.length_c   1.000
_cell.angle_alpha   90.00
_cell.angle_beta   90.00
_cell.angle_gamma   90.00
#
_symmetry.space_group_name_H-M   'P 1'
#
loop_
_entity.id
_entity.type
_entity.pdbx_description
1 polymer ?
#
loop_
_entity_poly.entity_id
_entity_poly.type
_entity_poly.pdbx_seq_one_letter_code
_entity_poly.pdbx_strand_id
1 'polypeptide(L)'
;MRTTATIVTLLCFAWLPATARAQQYFPSPEAAAQALAAATRGSDPQRLLAVLGPESDKVVSSGDPVDDAAARKRFSAAAGERTRIERSADGATAILHVGRDDWPFPIP
;
A
#
# COMPACT_ATOMS: atom_id res chain seq x y z
N MET A 1 -5.27 12.19 66.24
CA MET A 1 -4.44 12.67 65.13
C MET A 1 -4.97 12.03 63.85
N ARG A 2 -5.44 12.87 62.92
CA ARG A 2 -6.08 12.49 61.66
C ARG A 2 -4.99 12.23 60.61
N THR A 3 -5.13 11.21 59.78
CA THR A 3 -4.73 11.28 58.37
C THR A 3 -5.46 10.20 57.56
N THR A 4 -6.29 10.68 56.65
CA THR A 4 -7.11 9.96 55.66
C THR A 4 -6.26 9.54 54.47
N ALA A 5 -6.40 8.29 54.01
CA ALA A 5 -5.78 7.79 52.80
C ALA A 5 -6.57 8.24 51.56
N THR A 6 -5.94 8.98 50.66
CA THR A 6 -6.53 9.40 49.38
C THR A 6 -6.01 8.48 48.28
N ILE A 7 -6.88 7.60 47.77
CA ILE A 7 -6.64 6.82 46.56
C ILE A 7 -6.91 7.76 45.37
N VAL A 8 -5.84 8.19 44.69
CA VAL A 8 -5.93 8.89 43.41
C VAL A 8 -5.90 7.84 42.32
N THR A 9 -7.08 7.50 41.80
CA THR A 9 -7.23 6.65 40.62
C THR A 9 -6.74 7.43 39.39
N LEU A 10 -5.50 7.15 38.97
CA LEU A 10 -4.92 7.61 37.71
C LEU A 10 -5.67 6.95 36.55
N LEU A 11 -6.62 7.69 35.97
CA LEU A 11 -7.28 7.35 34.72
C LEU A 11 -6.28 7.58 33.58
N CYS A 12 -5.38 6.62 33.38
CA CYS A 12 -4.51 6.56 32.21
C CYS A 12 -5.37 6.35 30.96
N PHE A 13 -5.70 7.44 30.29
CA PHE A 13 -6.30 7.43 28.96
C PHE A 13 -5.26 6.79 28.02
N ALA A 14 -5.43 5.50 27.75
CA ALA A 14 -4.57 4.76 26.84
C ALA A 14 -4.67 5.40 25.45
N TRP A 15 -3.65 6.16 25.05
CA TRP A 15 -3.39 6.42 23.65
C TRP A 15 -3.15 5.07 22.99
N LEU A 16 -4.16 4.54 22.28
CA LEU A 16 -3.89 3.49 21.32
C LEU A 16 -2.97 4.11 20.26
N PRO A 17 -1.73 3.63 20.07
CA PRO A 17 -0.98 4.01 18.90
C PRO A 17 -1.78 3.52 17.70
N ALA A 18 -2.22 4.44 16.83
CA ALA A 18 -2.62 4.07 15.50
C ALA A 18 -1.45 3.29 14.91
N THR A 19 -1.67 2.00 14.61
CA THR A 19 -0.64 1.15 14.03
C THR A 19 -0.39 1.66 12.62
N ALA A 20 0.56 2.58 12.48
CA ALA A 20 1.04 3.03 11.20
C ALA A 20 1.51 1.78 10.44
N ARG A 21 0.84 1.45 9.34
CA ARG A 21 1.31 0.39 8.46
C ARG A 21 2.58 0.85 7.77
N ALA A 22 3.69 0.21 8.09
CA ALA A 22 4.95 0.46 7.39
C ALA A 22 4.83 -0.03 5.94
N GLN A 23 5.18 0.85 5.00
CA GLN A 23 5.37 0.49 3.60
C GLN A 23 6.55 -0.48 3.47
N GLN A 24 6.42 -1.47 2.60
CA GLN A 24 7.52 -2.34 2.22
C GLN A 24 8.52 -1.59 1.33
N TYR A 25 9.80 -1.71 1.66
CA TYR A 25 10.88 -1.18 0.84
C TYR A 25 11.42 -2.26 -0.08
N PHE A 26 11.75 -1.87 -1.30
CA PHE A 26 12.26 -2.76 -2.34
C PHE A 26 13.66 -2.32 -2.78
N PRO A 27 14.55 -3.28 -3.11
CA PRO A 27 15.92 -2.96 -3.54
C PRO A 27 15.97 -2.34 -4.94
N SER A 28 14.88 -2.39 -5.70
CA SER A 28 14.75 -1.74 -7.00
C SER A 28 13.29 -1.48 -7.37
N PRO A 29 13.02 -0.57 -8.32
CA PRO A 29 11.68 -0.37 -8.87
C PRO A 29 11.11 -1.64 -9.52
N GLU A 30 11.96 -2.47 -10.15
CA GLU A 30 11.54 -3.74 -10.73
C GLU A 30 11.02 -4.71 -9.65
N ALA A 31 11.69 -4.76 -8.49
CA ALA A 31 11.25 -5.57 -7.36
C ALA A 31 9.90 -5.06 -6.80
N ALA A 32 9.71 -3.74 -6.72
CA ALA A 32 8.44 -3.15 -6.32
C ALA A 32 7.31 -3.49 -7.32
N ALA A 33 7.57 -3.35 -8.63
CA ALA A 33 6.60 -3.69 -9.67
C ALA A 33 6.20 -5.17 -9.65
N GLN A 34 7.16 -6.07 -9.42
CA GLN A 34 6.89 -7.50 -9.24
C GLN A 34 6.05 -7.78 -7.99
N ALA A 35 6.35 -7.12 -6.87
CA ALA A 35 5.57 -7.25 -5.64
C ALA A 35 4.13 -6.75 -5.82
N LEU A 36 3.93 -5.62 -6.52
CA LEU A 36 2.60 -5.09 -6.85
C LEU A 36 1.83 -6.06 -7.76
N ALA A 37 2.47 -6.59 -8.80
CA ALA A 37 1.88 -7.62 -9.68
C ALA A 37 1.53 -8.91 -8.92
N ALA A 38 2.32 -9.30 -7.92
CA ALA A 38 2.01 -10.45 -7.08
C ALA A 38 0.84 -10.15 -6.12
N ALA A 39 0.79 -8.97 -5.51
CA ALA A 39 -0.26 -8.55 -4.59
C ALA A 39 -1.65 -8.49 -5.27
N THR A 40 -1.70 -8.09 -6.54
CA THR A 40 -2.97 -8.01 -7.32
C THR A 40 -3.55 -9.37 -7.73
N ARG A 41 -2.75 -10.45 -7.74
CA ARG A 41 -3.26 -11.80 -8.04
C ARG A 41 -4.04 -12.42 -6.87
N GLY A 42 -3.87 -11.89 -5.67
CA GLY A 42 -4.58 -12.34 -4.47
C GLY A 42 -5.88 -11.57 -4.21
N SER A 43 -6.63 -12.03 -3.22
CA SER A 43 -7.82 -11.34 -2.67
C SER A 43 -7.52 -10.62 -1.35
N ASP A 44 -6.24 -10.44 -1.02
CA ASP A 44 -5.79 -9.86 0.24
C ASP A 44 -5.40 -8.38 0.04
N PRO A 45 -6.30 -7.42 0.35
CA PRO A 45 -6.01 -6.00 0.22
C PRO A 45 -4.84 -5.56 1.10
N GLN A 46 -4.51 -6.30 2.17
CA GLN A 46 -3.42 -5.96 3.07
C GLN A 46 -2.06 -6.06 2.39
N ARG A 47 -1.92 -6.92 1.38
CA ARG A 47 -0.69 -7.02 0.58
C ARG A 47 -0.51 -5.80 -0.31
N LEU A 48 -1.60 -5.27 -0.88
CA LEU A 48 -1.54 -4.06 -1.69
C LEU A 48 -1.20 -2.84 -0.83
N LEU A 49 -1.82 -2.72 0.34
CA LEU A 49 -1.49 -1.66 1.30
C LEU A 49 -0.02 -1.73 1.76
N ALA A 50 0.53 -2.94 1.94
CA ALA A 50 1.93 -3.10 2.32
C ALA A 50 2.89 -2.64 1.20
N VAL A 51 2.54 -2.85 -0.07
CA VAL A 51 3.38 -2.43 -1.21
C VAL A 51 3.25 -0.93 -1.48
N LEU A 52 2.03 -0.42 -1.52
CA LEU A 52 1.73 0.98 -1.87
C LEU A 52 1.97 1.95 -0.71
N GLY A 53 1.97 1.45 0.52
CA GLY A 53 2.25 2.23 1.71
C GLY A 53 0.99 2.84 2.36
N PRO A 54 1.19 3.64 3.42
CA PRO A 54 0.10 4.32 4.10
C PRO A 54 -0.64 5.26 3.13
N GLU A 55 -1.91 5.56 3.44
CA GLU A 55 -2.78 6.43 2.61
C GLU A 55 -3.24 5.83 1.27
N SER A 56 -2.85 4.60 0.95
CA SER A 56 -3.30 3.89 -0.27
C SER A 56 -4.69 3.24 -0.15
N ASP A 57 -5.40 3.38 0.97
CA ASP A 57 -6.71 2.74 1.20
C ASP A 57 -7.73 3.05 0.11
N LYS A 58 -7.81 4.32 -0.33
CA LYS A 58 -8.74 4.76 -1.39
C LYS A 58 -8.33 4.30 -2.79
N VAL A 59 -7.08 3.87 -2.95
CA VAL A 59 -6.55 3.29 -4.20
C VAL A 59 -6.83 1.79 -4.24
N VAL A 60 -6.69 1.12 -3.10
CA VAL A 60 -6.88 -0.33 -2.97
C VAL A 60 -8.36 -0.71 -2.91
N SER A 61 -9.20 0.16 -2.33
CA SER A 61 -10.63 -0.04 -2.17
C SER A 61 -11.43 1.19 -2.60
N SER A 62 -12.28 1.01 -3.59
CA SER A 62 -13.28 1.99 -4.02
C SER A 62 -14.52 2.00 -3.12
N GLY A 63 -14.70 0.97 -2.29
CA GLY A 63 -15.94 0.67 -1.58
C GLY A 63 -16.85 -0.32 -2.30
N ASP A 64 -16.55 -0.66 -3.56
CA ASP A 64 -17.22 -1.73 -4.32
C ASP A 64 -16.24 -2.91 -4.57
N PRO A 65 -16.47 -4.08 -3.95
CA PRO A 65 -15.58 -5.23 -4.07
C PRO A 65 -15.53 -5.82 -5.50
N VAL A 66 -16.57 -5.63 -6.31
CA VAL A 66 -16.61 -6.09 -7.70
C VAL A 66 -15.69 -5.23 -8.56
N ASP A 67 -15.78 -3.91 -8.41
CA ASP A 67 -14.90 -2.97 -9.12
C ASP A 67 -13.45 -3.13 -8.69
N ASP A 68 -13.19 -3.31 -7.39
CA ASP A 68 -11.84 -3.55 -6.88
C ASP A 68 -11.23 -4.85 -7.45
N ALA A 69 -12.02 -5.93 -7.50
CA ALA A 69 -11.58 -7.19 -8.10
C ALA A 69 -11.32 -7.04 -9.60
N ALA A 70 -12.18 -6.31 -10.31
CA ALA A 70 -12.00 -6.03 -11.73
C ALA A 70 -10.75 -5.17 -11.99
N ALA A 71 -10.48 -4.16 -11.16
CA ALA A 71 -9.27 -3.32 -11.23
C ALA A 71 -8.00 -4.15 -11.03
N ARG A 72 -7.95 -4.99 -9.98
CA ARG A 72 -6.82 -5.92 -9.74
C ARG A 72 -6.59 -6.88 -10.90
N LYS A 73 -7.68 -7.41 -11.48
CA LYS A 73 -7.60 -8.32 -12.63
C LYS A 73 -7.05 -7.62 -13.88
N ARG A 74 -7.51 -6.39 -14.17
CA ARG A 74 -7.01 -5.60 -15.31
C ARG A 74 -5.52 -5.31 -15.17
N PHE A 75 -5.09 -4.84 -14.00
CA PHE A 75 -3.67 -4.58 -13.75
C PHE A 75 -2.83 -5.86 -13.86
N SER A 76 -3.22 -6.95 -13.19
CA SER A 76 -2.45 -8.20 -13.21
C SER A 76 -2.35 -8.82 -14.61
N ALA A 77 -3.39 -8.66 -15.43
CA ALA A 77 -3.34 -9.05 -16.85
C ALA A 77 -2.34 -8.18 -17.63
N ALA A 78 -2.44 -6.84 -17.55
CA ALA A 78 -1.53 -5.93 -18.24
C ALA A 78 -0.06 -6.13 -17.81
N ALA A 79 0.20 -6.25 -16.51
CA ALA A 79 1.52 -6.54 -15.97
C ALA A 79 2.05 -7.92 -16.38
N GLY A 80 1.17 -8.89 -16.64
CA GLY A 80 1.52 -10.20 -17.18
C GLY A 80 1.89 -10.18 -18.66
N GLU A 81 1.37 -9.22 -19.43
CA GLU A 81 1.71 -9.04 -20.85
C GLU A 81 3.09 -8.38 -21.01
N ARG A 82 3.31 -7.25 -20.33
CA ARG A 82 4.57 -6.50 -20.36
C ARG A 82 4.65 -5.54 -19.19
N THR A 83 5.87 -5.34 -18.69
CA THR A 83 6.21 -4.22 -17.81
C THR A 83 7.48 -3.53 -18.31
N ARG A 84 7.55 -2.22 -18.11
CA ARG A 84 8.76 -1.41 -18.34
C ARG A 84 8.89 -0.41 -17.20
N ILE A 85 10.12 -0.16 -16.78
CA ILE A 85 10.42 0.88 -15.79
C ILE A 85 11.08 2.05 -16.51
N GLU A 86 10.47 3.22 -16.40
CA GLU A 86 11.08 4.49 -16.74
C GLU A 86 11.65 5.12 -15.47
N ARG A 87 12.88 5.65 -15.51
CA ARG A 87 13.53 6.28 -14.35
C ARG A 87 13.67 7.78 -14.62
N SER A 88 13.44 8.60 -13.60
CA SER A 88 13.76 10.02 -13.65
C SER A 88 15.26 10.24 -13.82
N ALA A 89 15.65 11.42 -14.32
CA ALA A 89 17.05 11.76 -14.58
C ALA A 89 17.92 11.74 -13.30
N ASP A 90 17.34 12.06 -12.15
CA ASP A 90 17.98 12.00 -10.83
C ASP A 90 17.95 10.61 -10.18
N GLY A 91 17.23 9.64 -10.79
CA GLY A 91 17.06 8.29 -10.28
C GLY A 91 16.17 8.19 -9.03
N ALA A 92 15.58 9.29 -8.56
CA ALA A 92 14.79 9.32 -7.33
C ALA A 92 13.37 8.76 -7.51
N THR A 93 12.85 8.80 -8.74
CA THR A 93 11.50 8.35 -9.09
C THR A 93 11.56 7.37 -10.26
N ALA A 94 10.64 6.42 -10.27
CA ALA A 94 10.45 5.53 -11.41
C ALA A 94 8.98 5.44 -11.76
N ILE A 95 8.65 5.31 -13.04
CA ILE A 95 7.29 5.11 -13.52
C ILE A 95 7.19 3.67 -14.05
N LEU A 96 6.22 2.93 -13.51
CA LEU A 96 5.86 1.62 -14.02
C LEU A 96 4.97 1.80 -15.25
N HIS A 97 5.37 1.25 -16.38
CA HIS A 97 4.53 1.08 -17.55
C HIS A 97 4.02 -0.37 -17.64
N VAL A 98 2.75 -0.58 -17.96
CA VAL A 98 2.13 -1.91 -18.03
C VAL A 98 1.40 -2.15 -19.34
N GLY A 99 1.34 -3.42 -19.75
CA GLY A 99 0.61 -3.87 -20.93
C GLY A 99 1.33 -3.58 -22.24
N ARG A 100 0.74 -4.08 -23.34
CA ARG A 100 1.28 -3.84 -24.69
C ARG A 100 1.26 -2.37 -25.11
N ASP A 101 0.36 -1.59 -24.53
CA ASP A 101 0.19 -0.17 -24.85
C ASP A 101 1.20 0.74 -24.11
N ASP A 102 2.12 0.16 -23.34
CA ASP A 102 3.12 0.87 -22.51
C ASP A 102 2.50 1.95 -21.62
N TRP A 103 1.33 1.64 -21.05
CA TRP A 103 0.53 2.62 -20.30
C TRP A 103 1.20 2.98 -18.97
N PRO A 104 1.42 4.28 -18.67
CA PRO A 104 2.02 4.70 -17.41
C PRO A 104 1.05 4.48 -16.25
N PHE A 105 1.47 3.68 -15.27
CA PHE A 105 0.72 3.42 -14.06
C PHE A 105 0.61 4.72 -13.23
N PRO A 106 -0.57 5.07 -12.70
CA PRO A 106 -0.83 6.39 -12.13
C PRO A 106 -0.34 6.50 -10.68
N ILE A 107 0.64 5.67 -10.30
CA ILE A 107 1.32 5.67 -9.01
C ILE A 107 2.82 5.48 -9.31
N PRO A 108 3.65 6.51 -9.10
CA PRO A 108 5.10 6.43 -9.25
C PRO A 108 5.77 5.66 -8.11
#